data_AF-A0A7V2TYJ5-F1
#
_entry.id   AF-A0A7V2TYJ5-F1
#
_cell.length_a   1.000
_cell.length_b   1.000
_cell.length_c   1.000
_cell.angle_alpha   90.00
_cell.angle_beta   90.00
_cell.angle_gamma   90.00
#
_symmetry.space_group_name_H-M   'P 1'
#
loop_
_entity.id
_entity.type
_entity.pdbx_description
1 polymer ?
#
loop_
_entity_poly.entity_id
_entity_poly.type
_entity_poly.pdbx_seq_one_letter_code
_entity_poly.pdbx_strand_id
1 'polypeptide(L)'
;MRMEADHRRNQMAREYVEVMKEQDADVLRYLRPLIVAPVCVTCHGPREKLSAGIKGLLAERYPEDLAVGFQEGDLRGAISVKIRWPTKKAE
;
A
#
# COMPACT_ATOMS: atom_id res chain seq x y z
N MET A 1 0.38 -7.72 -8.81
CA MET A 1 0.58 -8.35 -7.48
C MET A 1 -0.63 -9.22 -7.11
N ARG A 2 -0.48 -10.23 -6.24
CA ARG A 2 -1.60 -11.11 -5.80
C ARG A 2 -2.78 -10.29 -5.25
N MET A 3 -2.49 -9.29 -4.43
CA MET A 3 -3.50 -8.40 -3.83
C MET A 3 -4.27 -7.56 -4.86
N GLU A 4 -3.62 -7.04 -5.90
CA GLU A 4 -4.31 -6.32 -7.00
C GLU A 4 -5.24 -7.25 -7.79
N ALA A 5 -4.83 -8.50 -8.00
CA ALA A 5 -5.65 -9.49 -8.68
C ALA A 5 -6.87 -9.89 -7.81
N ASP A 6 -6.66 -10.07 -6.51
CA ASP A 6 -7.72 -10.36 -5.55
C ASP A 6 -8.69 -9.19 -5.40
N HIS A 7 -8.19 -7.95 -5.37
CA HIS A 7 -9.02 -6.73 -5.34
C HIS A 7 -9.95 -6.64 -6.55
N ARG A 8 -9.41 -6.85 -7.76
CA ARG A 8 -10.21 -6.85 -8.99
C ARG A 8 -11.28 -7.94 -9.04
N ARG A 9 -11.07 -9.05 -8.32
CA ARG A 9 -12.06 -10.14 -8.18
C ARG A 9 -12.99 -9.96 -6.98
N ASN A 10 -12.88 -8.86 -6.24
CA ASN A 10 -13.59 -8.65 -4.97
C ASN A 10 -13.36 -9.80 -3.96
N GLN A 11 -12.14 -10.35 -3.96
CA GLN A 11 -11.70 -11.48 -3.13
C GLN A 11 -10.58 -11.09 -2.15
N MET A 12 -10.29 -9.79 -2.03
CA MET A 12 -9.24 -9.29 -1.14
C MET A 12 -9.73 -9.31 0.32
N ALA A 13 -8.91 -9.86 1.21
CA ALA A 13 -9.18 -9.82 2.64
C ALA A 13 -8.97 -8.40 3.18
N ARG A 14 -9.69 -8.03 4.24
CA ARG A 14 -9.49 -6.74 4.92
C ARG A 14 -8.13 -6.65 5.60
N GLU A 15 -7.62 -7.78 6.09
CA GLU A 15 -6.40 -7.90 6.85
C GLU A 15 -5.73 -9.22 6.52
N TYR A 16 -4.40 -9.22 6.49
CA TYR A 16 -3.57 -10.40 6.31
C TYR A 16 -2.62 -10.49 7.50
N VAL A 17 -2.56 -11.66 8.14
CA VAL A 17 -1.71 -11.90 9.30
C VAL A 17 -0.97 -13.20 9.08
N GLU A 18 0.35 -13.15 9.17
CA GLU A 18 1.21 -14.32 8.98
C GLU A 18 2.47 -14.23 9.86
N VAL A 19 2.92 -15.37 10.37
CA VAL A 19 4.24 -15.48 10.99
C VAL A 19 5.23 -15.87 9.89
N MET A 20 6.29 -15.09 9.75
CA MET A 20 7.35 -15.31 8.76
C MET A 20 8.69 -15.48 9.44
N LYS A 21 9.58 -16.25 8.81
CA LYS A 21 10.99 -16.28 9.20
C LYS A 21 11.72 -15.08 8.60
N GLU A 22 12.34 -14.27 9.45
CA GLU A 22 13.38 -13.31 9.06
C GLU A 22 14.73 -13.76 9.61
N GLN A 23 15.82 -13.16 9.13
CA GLN A 23 17.20 -13.64 9.37
C GLN A 23 17.51 -13.87 10.86
N ASP A 24 16.98 -13.01 11.75
CA ASP A 24 17.33 -13.02 13.18
C ASP A 24 16.20 -13.47 14.11
N ALA A 25 14.96 -13.56 13.61
CA ALA A 25 13.80 -13.96 14.40
C ALA A 25 12.59 -14.28 13.50
N ASP A 26 11.66 -15.07 14.05
CA ASP A 26 10.30 -15.08 13.53
C ASP A 26 9.65 -13.71 13.76
N VAL A 27 8.86 -13.24 12.78
CA VAL A 27 8.10 -11.99 12.85
C VAL A 27 6.64 -12.25 12.55
N LEU A 28 5.74 -11.63 13.29
CA LEU A 28 4.36 -11.50 12.86
C LEU A 28 4.26 -10.29 11.94
N ARG A 29 3.84 -10.55 10.70
CA ARG A 29 3.53 -9.50 9.72
C ARG A 29 2.01 -9.34 9.64
N TYR A 30 1.57 -8.11 9.88
CA TYR A 30 0.22 -7.64 9.61
C TYR A 30 0.24 -6.78 8.35
N LEU A 31 -0.64 -7.06 7.39
CA LEU A 31 -0.91 -6.16 6.26
C LEU A 31 -2.38 -5.76 6.21
N ARG A 32 -2.61 -4.47 5.93
CA ARG A 32 -3.93 -3.93 5.61
C ARG A 32 -3.89 -3.23 4.24
N PRO A 33 -4.75 -3.60 3.28
CA PRO A 33 -4.85 -2.90 2.00
C PRO A 33 -5.18 -1.40 2.20
N LEU A 34 -4.57 -0.57 1.37
CA LEU A 34 -4.83 0.87 1.31
C LEU A 34 -5.66 1.15 0.06
N ILE A 35 -6.94 1.50 0.27
CA ILE A 35 -7.86 1.84 -0.81
C ILE A 35 -7.89 3.35 -1.00
N VAL A 36 -7.89 3.78 -2.27
CA VAL A 36 -7.98 5.18 -2.66
C VAL A 36 -9.36 5.74 -2.29
N ALA A 37 -9.37 6.78 -1.46
CA ALA A 37 -10.56 7.53 -1.08
C ALA A 37 -10.71 8.80 -1.95
N PRO A 38 -11.88 9.50 -1.94
CA PRO A 38 -12.09 10.70 -2.75
C PRO A 38 -11.01 11.79 -2.60
N VAL A 39 -10.51 12.02 -1.38
CA VAL A 39 -9.48 13.03 -1.13
C VAL A 39 -8.12 12.65 -1.74
N CYS A 40 -7.86 11.36 -1.90
CA CYS A 40 -6.58 10.87 -2.42
C CYS A 40 -6.39 11.27 -3.89
N VAL A 41 -7.46 11.27 -4.69
CA VAL A 41 -7.38 11.56 -6.13
C VAL A 41 -7.13 13.03 -6.44
N THR A 42 -7.17 13.93 -5.44
CA THR A 42 -6.76 15.33 -5.61
C THR A 42 -5.28 15.45 -6.02
N CYS A 43 -4.43 14.56 -5.52
CA CYS A 43 -2.99 14.52 -5.83
C CYS A 43 -2.58 13.25 -6.60
N HIS A 44 -3.27 12.14 -6.37
CA HIS A 44 -2.93 10.83 -6.95
C HIS A 44 -3.86 10.41 -8.11
N GLY A 45 -4.77 11.30 -8.54
CA GLY A 45 -5.74 11.05 -9.61
C GLY A 45 -5.14 11.02 -11.02
N PRO A 46 -5.97 10.99 -12.07
CA PRO A 46 -5.53 11.07 -13.47
C PRO A 46 -4.63 12.27 -13.69
N ARG A 47 -3.47 12.08 -14.34
CA ARG A 47 -2.45 13.12 -14.51
C ARG A 47 -3.03 14.38 -15.14
N GLU A 48 -3.95 14.23 -16.08
CA GLU A 48 -4.59 15.32 -16.80
C GLU A 48 -5.41 16.21 -15.86
N LYS A 49 -6.01 15.63 -14.82
CA LYS A 49 -6.88 16.29 -13.84
C LYS A 49 -6.13 16.94 -12.68
N LEU A 50 -4.83 16.69 -12.52
CA LEU A 50 -4.02 17.33 -11.47
C LEU A 50 -3.83 18.83 -11.77
N SER A 51 -3.82 19.64 -10.71
CA SER A 51 -3.56 21.07 -10.82
C SER A 51 -2.15 21.35 -11.34
N ALA A 52 -1.94 22.51 -11.95
CA ALA A 52 -0.62 22.92 -12.44
C ALA A 52 0.44 22.93 -11.32
N GLY A 53 0.06 23.38 -10.12
CA GLY A 53 0.95 23.39 -8.96
C GLY A 53 1.40 21.99 -8.53
N ILE A 54 0.49 21.01 -8.52
CA ILE A 54 0.83 19.62 -8.20
C ILE A 54 1.72 19.01 -9.28
N LYS A 55 1.39 19.22 -10.56
CA LYS A 55 2.21 18.75 -11.69
C LYS A 55 3.64 19.28 -11.62
N GLY A 56 3.81 20.58 -11.34
CA GLY A 56 5.12 21.20 -11.17
C GLY A 56 5.91 20.60 -10.00
N LEU A 57 5.28 20.47 -8.83
CA LEU A 57 5.91 19.89 -7.64
C LEU A 57 6.35 18.44 -7.87
N LEU A 58 5.52 17.62 -8.52
CA LEU A 58 5.85 16.25 -8.86
C LEU A 58 7.01 16.18 -9.85
N ALA A 59 6.98 16.99 -10.93
CA ALA A 59 8.07 17.03 -11.90
C ALA A 59 9.42 17.45 -11.29
N GLU A 60 9.41 18.35 -10.31
CA GLU A 60 10.62 18.82 -9.62
C GLU A 60 11.13 17.81 -8.59
N ARG A 61 10.27 17.33 -7.70
CA ARG A 61 10.69 16.56 -6.50
C ARG A 61 10.59 15.05 -6.67
N TYR A 62 9.75 14.59 -7.59
CA TYR A 62 9.45 13.17 -7.83
C TYR A 62 9.33 12.90 -9.35
N PRO A 63 10.38 13.14 -10.15
CA PRO A 63 10.31 13.05 -11.62
C PRO A 63 9.92 11.66 -12.14
N GLU A 64 10.18 10.62 -11.34
CA GLU A 64 9.83 9.22 -11.64
C GLU A 64 8.56 8.76 -10.89
N ASP A 65 7.71 9.69 -10.42
CA ASP A 65 6.53 9.33 -9.64
C ASP A 65 5.56 8.45 -10.43
N LEU A 66 5.33 7.26 -9.90
CA LEU A 66 4.36 6.29 -10.38
C LEU A 66 3.05 6.32 -9.56
N ALA A 67 2.98 7.14 -8.51
CA ALA A 67 1.85 7.21 -7.60
C ALA A 67 0.68 8.07 -8.10
N VAL A 68 0.45 8.16 -9.41
CA VAL A 68 -0.63 8.95 -10.01
C VAL A 68 -1.39 8.12 -11.03
N GLY A 69 -2.58 8.57 -11.42
CA GLY A 69 -3.47 7.84 -12.33
C GLY A 69 -4.53 7.00 -11.63
N PHE A 70 -4.64 7.09 -10.31
CA PHE A 70 -5.62 6.33 -9.54
C PHE A 70 -7.04 6.87 -9.69
N GLN A 71 -8.00 5.99 -9.45
CA GLN A 71 -9.42 6.29 -9.28
C GLN A 71 -9.86 5.94 -7.86
N GLU A 72 -10.98 6.49 -7.43
CA GLU A 72 -11.60 6.11 -6.16
C GLU A 72 -11.90 4.61 -6.15
N GLY A 73 -11.58 3.94 -5.04
CA GLY A 73 -11.75 2.49 -4.90
C GLY A 73 -10.59 1.66 -5.43
N ASP A 74 -9.61 2.25 -6.11
CA ASP A 74 -8.40 1.53 -6.52
C ASP A 74 -7.59 1.05 -5.30
N LEU A 75 -6.86 -0.05 -5.50
CA LEU A 75 -5.85 -0.48 -4.56
C LEU A 75 -4.59 0.36 -4.74
N ARG A 76 -4.28 1.23 -3.76
CA ARG A 76 -3.08 2.08 -3.76
C ARG A 76 -1.81 1.32 -3.35
N GLY A 77 -1.97 0.30 -2.51
CA GLY A 77 -0.89 -0.43 -1.84
C GLY A 77 -1.39 -1.08 -0.55
N ALA A 78 -0.50 -1.24 0.43
CA ALA A 78 -0.85 -1.78 1.74
C ALA A 78 0.01 -1.16 2.85
N ILE A 79 -0.55 -1.06 4.05
CA ILE A 79 0.17 -0.76 5.28
C ILE A 79 0.70 -2.08 5.83
N SER A 80 2.02 -2.17 6.05
CA SER A 80 2.67 -3.36 6.63
C SER A 80 3.23 -3.02 8.00
N VAL A 81 2.90 -3.82 9.00
CA VAL A 81 3.48 -3.77 10.35
C VAL A 81 4.16 -5.10 10.62
N LYS A 82 5.40 -5.05 11.13
CA LYS A 82 6.13 -6.23 11.57
C LYS A 82 6.46 -6.07 13.05
N ILE A 83 6.15 -7.10 13.82
CA ILE A 83 6.52 -7.21 15.23
C ILE A 83 7.28 -8.51 15.43
N ARG A 84 8.36 -8.45 16.22
CA ARG A 84 9.13 -9.64 16.57
C ARG A 84 8.20 -10.66 17.22
N TRP A 85 8.16 -11.86 16.68
CA TRP A 85 7.34 -12.93 17.24
C TRP A 85 8.02 -13.45 18.51
N PRO A 86 7.29 -13.60 19.62
CA PRO A 86 7.86 -14.18 20.81
C PRO A 86 8.22 -15.64 20.53
N THR A 87 9.52 -15.96 20.59
CA THR A 87 9.94 -17.34 20.76
C THR A 87 9.55 -17.75 22.18
N LYS A 88 8.84 -18.89 22.34
CA LYS A 88 8.68 -19.47 23.67
C LYS A 88 10.08 -19.57 24.29
N LYS A 89 10.29 -19.02 25.50
CA LYS A 89 11.47 -19.38 26.28
C LYS A 89 11.43 -20.91 26.45
N ALA A 90 12.53 -21.58 26.12
CA ALA A 90 12.71 -22.94 26.58
C ALA A 90 12.68 -22.90 28.12
N GLU A 91 11.78 -23.68 28.71
CA GLU A 91 11.75 -23.96 30.15
C GLU A 91 12.96 -24.81 30.56
#